data_AF-A0A502FIG9-F1
#
_entry.id   AF-A0A502FIG9-F1
#
_cell.length_a   1.000
_cell.length_b   1.000
_cell.length_c   1.000
_cell.angle_alpha   90.00
_cell.angle_beta   90.00
_cell.angle_gamma   90.00
#
_symmetry.space_group_name_H-M   'P 1'
#
loop_
_entity.id
_entity.type
_entity.pdbx_description
1 polymer ?
#
loop_
_entity_poly.entity_id
_entity_poly.type
_entity_poly.pdbx_seq_one_letter_code
_entity_poly.pdbx_strand_id
1 'polypeptide(L)' 'MALPPDLAVLMVGVAARQAASPTAMIQAHLPPVHSMPDWFAPAHGCFNLAVARLIATPVCGAQE' A
#
# COMPACT_ATOMS: atom_id res chain seq x y z
N MET A 1 17.63 -10.63 -3.40
CA MET A 1 18.06 -10.59 -4.82
C MET A 1 18.53 -9.18 -5.10
N ALA A 2 19.79 -8.97 -5.52
CA ALA A 2 20.31 -7.64 -5.83
C ALA A 2 20.03 -7.26 -7.29
N LEU A 3 19.73 -5.99 -7.56
CA LEU A 3 19.56 -5.50 -8.93
C LEU A 3 20.91 -5.48 -9.66
N PRO A 4 20.96 -5.83 -10.96
CA PRO A 4 22.14 -5.60 -11.79
C PRO A 4 22.59 -4.14 -11.73
N PRO A 5 23.91 -3.84 -11.76
CA PRO A 5 24.43 -2.50 -11.54
C PRO A 5 23.84 -1.43 -12.46
N ASP A 6 23.77 -1.71 -13.76
CA ASP A 6 23.26 -0.76 -14.75
C ASP A 6 21.78 -0.43 -14.51
N LEU A 7 20.99 -1.44 -14.13
CA LEU A 7 19.59 -1.26 -13.78
C LEU A 7 19.45 -0.42 -12.51
N ALA A 8 20.30 -0.62 -11.51
CA ALA A 8 20.28 0.16 -10.28
C ALA A 8 20.57 1.65 -10.55
N VAL A 9 21.56 1.96 -11.40
CA VAL A 9 21.86 3.34 -11.81
C VAL A 9 20.68 3.96 -12.56
N LEU A 10 20.04 3.20 -13.45
CA LEU A 10 18.86 3.64 -14.18
C LEU A 10 17.70 3.96 -13.22
N MET A 11 17.46 3.08 -12.24
CA MET A 11 16.44 3.28 -11.20
C MET A 11 16.72 4.51 -10.34
N VAL A 12 17.97 4.80 -10.01
CA VAL A 12 18.34 6.03 -9.29
C VAL A 12 17.95 7.27 -10.10
N GLY A 13 18.24 7.31 -11.40
CA GLY A 13 17.85 8.42 -12.27
C GLY A 13 16.33 8.60 -12.37
N VAL A 14 15.60 7.49 -12.52
CA VAL A 14 14.13 7.50 -12.53
C VAL A 14 13.58 8.03 -11.21
N ALA A 15 14.06 7.51 -10.08
CA ALA A 15 13.62 7.93 -8.75
C ALA A 15 13.90 9.41 -8.51
N ALA A 16 15.08 9.90 -8.89
CA ALA A 16 15.43 11.31 -8.78
C ALA A 16 14.49 12.20 -9.60
N ARG A 17 14.17 11.83 -10.84
CA ARG A 17 13.22 12.57 -11.67
C ARG A 17 11.81 12.58 -11.07
N GLN A 18 11.35 11.44 -10.52
CA GLN A 18 10.05 11.34 -9.88
C GLN A 18 9.99 12.23 -8.63
N ALA A 19 11.03 12.20 -7.80
CA ALA A 19 11.14 13.02 -6.59
C ALA A 19 11.21 14.53 -6.89
N ALA A 20 11.79 14.91 -8.04
CA ALA A 20 11.88 16.31 -8.48
C ALA A 20 10.66 16.80 -9.29
N SER A 21 9.62 15.98 -9.48
CA SER A 21 8.43 16.38 -10.22
C SER A 21 7.64 17.46 -9.45
N PRO A 22 6.89 18.35 -10.14
CA PRO A 22 6.07 19.37 -9.47
C PRO A 22 5.08 18.77 -8.46
N THR A 23 4.50 17.62 -8.78
CA THR A 23 3.59 16.89 -7.88
C THR A 23 4.32 16.41 -6.63
N ALA A 24 5.51 15.83 -6.76
CA ALA A 24 6.29 15.38 -5.61
C ALA A 24 6.77 16.54 -4.73
N MET A 25 7.14 17.68 -5.34
CA MET A 25 7.49 18.89 -4.59
C MET A 25 6.31 19.39 -3.76
N ILE A 26 5.12 19.52 -4.36
CA ILE A 26 3.92 19.92 -3.63
C ILE A 26 3.57 18.88 -2.55
N GLN A 27 3.67 17.58 -2.86
CA GLN A 27 3.44 16.49 -1.90
C GLN A 27 4.40 16.55 -0.70
N ALA A 28 5.66 16.93 -0.90
CA ALA A 28 6.65 17.06 0.17
C ALA A 28 6.34 18.21 1.15
N HIS A 29 5.55 19.20 0.71
CA HIS A 29 5.09 20.30 1.55
C HIS A 29 3.80 19.97 2.32
N LEU A 30 3.12 18.87 2.01
CA LEU A 30 1.97 18.45 2.80
C LEU A 30 2.46 18.01 4.19
N PRO A 31 1.75 18.40 5.27
CA PRO A 31 2.05 17.87 6.58
C PRO A 31 1.95 16.33 6.53
N PRO A 32 2.80 15.60 7.27
CA PRO A 32 2.68 14.16 7.36
C PRO A 32 1.25 13.81 7.71
N VAL A 33 0.63 12.93 6.91
CA VAL A 33 -0.66 12.35 7.28
C VAL A 33 -0.41 11.56 8.55
N HIS A 34 -0.68 12.16 9.71
CA HIS A 34 -0.90 11.38 10.91
C HIS A 34 -2.02 10.42 10.56
N SER A 35 -1.81 9.12 10.80
CA SER A 35 -2.91 8.16 10.82
C SER A 35 -3.95 8.76 11.75
N MET A 36 -5.02 9.31 11.17
CA MET A 36 -6.17 9.71 11.95
C MET A 36 -6.59 8.45 12.70
N PRO A 37 -6.95 8.54 13.99
CA PRO A 37 -7.66 7.44 14.63
C PRO A 37 -8.84 7.05 13.73
N ASP A 38 -9.34 5.82 13.88
CA ASP A 38 -10.38 5.19 13.04
C ASP A 38 -11.73 5.94 12.94
N TRP A 39 -11.80 7.24 13.23
CA TRP A 39 -12.95 8.14 13.09
C TRP A 39 -13.72 7.97 11.78
N PHE A 40 -13.05 7.58 10.69
CA PHE A 40 -13.67 7.32 9.38
C PHE A 40 -13.41 5.90 8.84
N ALA A 41 -12.83 5.01 9.64
CA ALA A 41 -12.78 3.60 9.28
C ALA A 41 -14.12 2.97 9.68
N PRO A 42 -14.84 2.31 8.75
CA PRO A 42 -15.92 1.41 9.16
C PRO A 42 -15.31 0.40 10.14
N ALA A 43 -16.02 0.03 11.20
CA ALA A 43 -15.51 -0.87 12.25
C ALA A 43 -14.94 -2.21 11.73
N HIS A 44 -15.19 -2.55 10.45
CA HIS A 44 -14.77 -3.78 9.78
C HIS A 44 -14.05 -3.53 8.44
N GLY A 45 -13.59 -2.30 8.18
CA GLY A 45 -13.20 -1.85 6.84
C GLY A 45 -14.41 -1.85 5.90
N CYS A 46 -14.29 -1.34 4.67
CA CYS A 46 -15.39 -1.31 3.69
C CYS A 46 -15.83 -2.71 3.19
N PHE A 47 -15.52 -3.77 3.93
CA PHE A 47 -15.83 -5.15 3.61
C PHE A 47 -16.90 -5.68 4.57
N ASN A 48 -17.92 -6.35 4.02
CA ASN A 48 -19.02 -6.86 4.81
C ASN A 48 -18.50 -7.91 5.82
N LEU A 49 -18.69 -7.65 7.12
CA LEU A 49 -18.20 -8.53 8.18
C LEU A 49 -18.76 -9.96 8.08
N ALA A 50 -20.02 -10.12 7.68
CA ALA A 50 -20.62 -11.45 7.53
C ALA A 50 -19.92 -12.24 6.41
N VAL A 51 -19.63 -11.58 5.28
CA VAL A 51 -18.86 -12.19 4.18
C VAL A 51 -17.43 -12.51 4.63
N ALA A 52 -16.76 -11.60 5.34
CA ALA A 52 -15.42 -11.83 5.87
C ALA A 52 -15.34 -13.08 6.76
N ARG A 53 -16.31 -13.24 7.67
CA ARG A 53 -16.39 -14.44 8.53
C ARG A 53 -16.68 -15.69 7.72
N LEU A 54 -17.54 -15.60 6.71
CA LEU A 54 -17.89 -16.73 5.86
C LEU A 54 -16.68 -17.26 5.07
N ILE A 55 -15.84 -16.38 4.53
CA ILE A 55 -14.64 -16.78 3.77
C ILE A 55 -13.41 -17.09 4.65
N ALA A 56 -13.35 -16.55 5.87
CA ALA A 56 -12.25 -16.81 6.81
C ALA A 56 -12.40 -18.15 7.54
N THR A 57 -13.60 -18.75 7.50
CA THR A 57 -13.80 -20.08 8.06
C THR A 57 -13.22 -21.09 7.07
N PRO A 58 -12.13 -21.81 7.39
CA PRO A 58 -11.66 -22.88 6.52
C PRO A 58 -12.78 -23.91 6.40
N VAL A 59 -13.15 -24.24 5.17
CA VAL A 59 -14.04 -25.37 4.92
C VAL A 59 -13.29 -26.61 5.41
N CYS A 60 -13.68 -27.14 6.56
CA CYS A 60 -13.23 -28.46 6.96
C CYS A 60 -13.86 -29.46 5.97
N GLY A 61 -13.09 -29.83 4.95
CA GLY A 61 -13.48 -30.86 3.98
C GLY A 61 -13.20 -30.48 2.53
N ALA A 62 -11.97 -30.69 2.09
CA ALA A 62 -11.62 -31.11 0.72
C ALA A 62 -10.14 -31.51 0.69
N GLN A 63 -9.81 -32.55 1.44
CA GLN A 63 -8.71 -33.46 1.11
C GLN A 63 -9.41 -34.72 0.61
N GLU A 64 -9.65 -34.83 -0.69
CA GLU A 64 -9.57 -36.04 -1.54
C GLU A 64 -9.47 -35.61 -3.01
#